data_AF-A0A1Q4VI75-F1
#
_entry.id   AF-A0A1Q4VI75-F1
#
_cell.length_a   1.000
_cell.length_b   1.000
_cell.length_c   1.000
_cell.angle_alpha   90.00
_cell.angle_beta   90.00
_cell.angle_gamma   90.00
#
_symmetry.space_group_name_H-M   'P 1'
#
loop_
_entity.id
_entity.type
_entity.pdbx_description
1 polymer ?
#
loop_
_entity_poly.entity_id
_entity_poly.type
_entity_poly.pdbx_seq_one_letter_code
_entity_poly.pdbx_strand_id
1 'polypeptide(L)'
;MTTTVAAHRLAEALTQVMPHMADPTSSTPILASVRLANDGTHLHAVATDRYTLAVARQRPHACEDEWTATVGAVHAAYLQAWAASHPGHHDTVDLAVEPGLLTASSTAGRITVPTLDGAHVPWRGLLATHLGRPAEPVDLTTLDTQYLARWAQAGRHLQITQAAPEAPLVLTGAGFIGLQMPVRRVLQNTPSRAELAADWAAPTGHSTADDVDLPMPADGDAAPAMTEDLLKHVLMSTQELYDVVGGEDHAATAAHARAGSHAWTAYRLLQVLRVIDPRTTELALADIASELEDGDFAERAFDDAETLGHQPQAWIDSYITARAARAEQAHDARRDTPAPDHTATHPTAQEA
;
A
#
# COMPACT_ATOMS: atom_id res chain seq x y z
N MET A 1 -7.62 -35.91 25.74
CA MET A 1 -7.35 -34.55 26.26
C MET A 1 -8.39 -33.65 25.64
N THR A 2 -9.30 -33.12 26.45
CA THR A 2 -10.41 -32.31 25.96
C THR A 2 -10.43 -30.93 26.59
N THR A 3 -10.79 -29.90 25.82
CA THR A 3 -11.00 -28.53 26.30
C THR A 3 -12.33 -27.99 25.76
N THR A 4 -13.22 -27.60 26.66
CA THR A 4 -14.56 -27.12 26.30
C THR A 4 -14.59 -25.59 26.31
N VAL A 5 -15.01 -24.99 25.20
CA VAL A 5 -15.11 -23.52 25.04
C VAL A 5 -16.44 -23.15 24.38
N ALA A 6 -16.93 -21.93 24.58
CA ALA A 6 -18.09 -21.46 23.81
C ALA A 6 -17.74 -21.36 22.32
N ALA A 7 -18.60 -21.85 21.44
CA ALA A 7 -18.39 -21.87 19.99
C ALA A 7 -18.11 -20.46 19.43
N HIS A 8 -18.93 -19.48 19.84
CA HIS A 8 -18.77 -18.09 19.42
C HIS A 8 -17.42 -17.48 19.86
N ARG A 9 -16.87 -17.87 21.02
CA ARG A 9 -15.58 -17.39 21.50
C ARG A 9 -14.41 -17.99 20.72
N LEU A 10 -14.53 -19.25 20.31
CA LEU A 10 -13.55 -19.87 19.42
C LEU A 10 -13.56 -19.19 18.04
N ALA A 11 -14.75 -18.95 17.47
CA ALA A 11 -14.90 -18.23 16.22
C ALA A 11 -14.33 -16.81 16.30
N GLU A 12 -14.65 -16.07 17.37
CA GLU A 12 -14.13 -14.73 17.63
C GLU A 12 -12.59 -14.73 17.74
N ALA A 13 -12.01 -15.65 18.51
CA ALA A 13 -10.56 -15.76 18.68
C ALA A 13 -9.85 -16.06 17.35
N LEU A 14 -10.42 -16.93 16.50
CA LEU A 14 -9.87 -17.22 15.17
C LEU A 14 -9.98 -16.01 14.24
N THR A 15 -11.14 -15.34 14.21
CA THR A 15 -11.35 -14.10 13.43
C THR A 15 -10.34 -13.01 13.81
N GLN A 16 -10.03 -12.86 15.10
CA GLN A 16 -9.08 -11.87 15.61
C GLN A 16 -7.64 -12.13 15.16
N VAL A 17 -7.20 -13.39 15.05
CA VAL A 17 -5.78 -13.71 14.80
C VAL A 17 -5.48 -14.08 13.36
N MET A 18 -6.42 -14.67 12.61
CA MET A 18 -6.19 -15.13 11.24
C MET A 18 -5.64 -14.06 10.27
N PRO A 19 -6.02 -12.77 10.34
CA PRO A 19 -5.43 -11.73 9.49
C PRO A 19 -3.91 -11.54 9.67
N HIS A 20 -3.35 -12.06 10.75
CA HIS A 20 -1.93 -11.96 11.09
C HIS A 20 -1.12 -13.19 10.67
N MET A 21 -1.72 -14.15 9.98
CA MET A 21 -0.98 -15.26 9.37
C MET A 21 -0.18 -14.75 8.16
N ALA A 22 0.97 -15.39 7.89
CA ALA A 22 1.64 -15.21 6.61
C ALA A 22 0.79 -15.77 5.46
N ASP A 23 1.12 -15.35 4.24
CA ASP A 23 0.50 -15.87 3.02
C ASP A 23 0.62 -17.42 2.95
N PRO A 24 -0.42 -18.17 2.58
CA PRO A 24 -0.38 -19.63 2.44
C PRO A 24 0.69 -20.16 1.48
N THR A 25 1.12 -19.33 0.52
CA THR A 25 2.19 -19.64 -0.44
C THR A 25 3.58 -19.28 0.06
N SER A 26 3.69 -18.71 1.27
CA SER A 26 4.97 -18.39 1.89
C SER A 26 5.86 -19.63 2.03
N SER A 27 7.17 -19.43 1.84
CA SER A 27 8.18 -20.46 2.06
C SER A 27 8.27 -20.96 3.52
N THR A 28 7.52 -20.34 4.43
CA THR A 28 7.47 -20.71 5.86
C THR A 28 6.03 -21.11 6.26
N PRO A 29 5.59 -22.35 5.95
CA PRO A 29 4.20 -22.77 6.16
C PRO A 29 3.70 -22.65 7.62
N ILE A 30 4.60 -22.76 8.59
CA ILE A 30 4.27 -22.59 10.01
C ILE A 30 3.79 -21.17 10.35
N LEU A 31 4.15 -20.15 9.56
CA LEU A 31 3.65 -18.78 9.73
C LEU A 31 2.28 -18.59 9.07
N ALA A 32 1.96 -19.39 8.06
CA ALA A 32 0.62 -19.46 7.46
C ALA A 32 -0.31 -20.39 8.27
N SER A 33 -0.31 -20.23 9.59
CA SER A 33 -1.03 -21.10 10.51
C SER A 33 -1.49 -20.37 11.77
N VAL A 34 -2.48 -20.93 12.46
CA VAL A 34 -2.88 -20.52 13.80
C VAL A 34 -2.41 -21.58 14.79
N ARG A 35 -1.67 -21.17 15.82
CA ARG A 35 -1.39 -22.02 16.98
C ARG A 35 -2.48 -21.85 18.04
N LEU A 36 -3.15 -22.95 18.35
CA LEU A 36 -4.01 -23.09 19.51
C LEU A 36 -3.19 -23.68 20.66
N ALA A 37 -3.27 -23.07 21.83
CA ALA A 37 -2.53 -23.49 23.02
C ALA A 37 -3.39 -23.37 24.26
N ASN A 38 -3.59 -24.47 24.95
CA ASN A 38 -4.20 -24.50 26.27
C ASN A 38 -3.11 -24.58 27.34
N ASP A 39 -3.11 -23.64 28.29
CA ASP A 39 -2.16 -23.58 29.40
C ASP A 39 -2.76 -23.96 30.75
N GLY A 40 -3.84 -24.75 30.74
CA GLY A 40 -4.56 -25.17 31.95
C GLY A 40 -5.52 -24.10 32.48
N THR A 41 -5.34 -22.83 32.11
CA THR A 41 -6.20 -21.72 32.56
C THR A 41 -6.91 -21.04 31.39
N HIS A 42 -6.23 -20.89 30.27
CA HIS A 42 -6.74 -20.20 29.09
C HIS A 42 -6.44 -21.00 27.82
N LEU A 43 -7.36 -20.87 26.87
CA LEU A 43 -7.14 -21.22 25.48
C LEU A 43 -6.66 -19.97 24.74
N HIS A 44 -5.47 -20.06 24.15
CA HIS A 44 -4.89 -19.02 23.31
C HIS A 44 -4.97 -19.42 21.85
N ALA A 45 -5.36 -18.49 20.98
CA ALA A 45 -5.14 -18.56 19.55
C ALA A 45 -4.05 -17.56 19.17
N VAL A 46 -3.07 -17.98 18.38
CA VAL A 46 -1.89 -17.18 18.04
C VAL A 46 -1.60 -17.26 16.56
N ALA A 47 -1.33 -16.13 15.92
CA ALA A 47 -0.87 -16.06 14.54
C ALA A 47 0.18 -14.94 14.37
N THR A 48 1.10 -15.13 13.43
CA THR A 48 2.12 -14.13 13.11
C THR A 48 2.66 -14.29 11.69
N ASP A 49 3.06 -13.19 11.08
CA ASP A 49 3.70 -13.11 9.77
C ASP A 49 5.09 -12.44 9.85
N ARG A 50 5.71 -12.46 11.04
CA ARG A 50 6.97 -11.76 11.41
C ARG A 50 6.84 -10.24 11.61
N TYR A 51 5.89 -9.59 10.95
CA TYR A 51 5.66 -8.14 11.08
C TYR A 51 4.57 -7.83 12.09
N THR A 52 3.60 -8.71 12.21
CA THR A 52 2.55 -8.66 13.22
C THR A 52 2.48 -9.96 14.02
N LEU A 53 2.07 -9.86 15.27
CA LEU A 53 1.74 -10.99 16.14
C LEU A 53 0.39 -10.68 16.77
N ALA A 54 -0.55 -11.61 16.72
CA ALA A 54 -1.84 -11.49 17.40
C ALA A 54 -2.09 -12.70 18.28
N VAL A 55 -2.60 -12.43 19.49
CA VAL A 55 -2.95 -13.43 20.49
C VAL A 55 -4.35 -13.10 21.01
N ALA A 56 -5.29 -14.00 20.74
CA ALA A 56 -6.60 -14.00 21.37
C ALA A 56 -6.60 -14.99 22.54
N ARG A 57 -7.19 -14.60 23.67
CA ARG A 57 -7.23 -15.37 24.91
C ARG A 57 -8.66 -15.55 25.37
N GLN A 58 -9.06 -16.80 25.56
CA GLN A 58 -10.38 -17.17 26.06
C GLN A 58 -10.25 -18.05 27.29
N ARG A 59 -11.24 -17.95 28.20
CA ARG A 59 -11.34 -18.84 29.35
C ARG A 59 -12.22 -20.05 28.96
N PRO A 60 -11.69 -21.28 29.00
CA PRO A 60 -12.50 -22.47 28.74
C PRO A 60 -13.48 -22.72 29.89
N HIS A 61 -14.59 -23.42 29.61
CA HIS A 61 -15.53 -23.90 30.61
C HIS A 61 -14.96 -25.08 31.40
N ALA A 62 -14.27 -25.97 30.70
CA ALA A 62 -13.62 -27.14 31.26
C ALA A 62 -12.27 -27.37 30.56
N CYS A 63 -11.28 -27.78 31.33
CA CYS A 63 -9.92 -27.98 30.90
C CYS A 63 -9.31 -29.14 31.68
N GLU A 64 -8.84 -30.16 30.98
CA GLU A 64 -8.14 -31.30 31.59
C GLU A 64 -6.63 -31.00 31.67
N ASP A 65 -5.95 -31.02 30.52
CA ASP A 65 -4.49 -30.95 30.42
C ASP A 65 -4.00 -29.83 29.49
N GLU A 66 -2.77 -29.39 29.68
CA GLU A 66 -2.08 -28.48 28.76
C GLU A 66 -1.81 -29.17 27.41
N TRP A 67 -2.03 -28.44 26.32
CA TRP A 67 -1.76 -28.94 24.98
C TRP A 67 -1.53 -27.80 24.01
N THR A 68 -0.91 -28.11 22.87
CA THR A 68 -0.81 -27.18 21.74
C THR A 68 -1.04 -27.89 20.42
N ALA A 69 -1.74 -27.24 19.51
CA ALA A 69 -1.99 -27.72 18.15
C ALA A 69 -1.81 -26.55 17.18
N THR A 70 -1.13 -26.78 16.06
CA THR A 70 -0.94 -25.75 15.02
C THR A 70 -1.75 -26.14 13.79
N VAL A 71 -2.62 -25.27 13.31
CA VAL A 71 -3.55 -25.54 12.21
C VAL A 71 -3.24 -24.60 11.05
N GLY A 72 -2.96 -25.15 9.86
CA GLY A 72 -2.66 -24.34 8.66
C GLY A 72 -3.85 -23.48 8.21
N ALA A 73 -3.56 -22.39 7.49
CA ALA A 73 -4.52 -21.32 7.16
C ALA A 73 -5.87 -21.82 6.60
N VAL A 74 -5.86 -22.73 5.62
CA VAL A 74 -7.09 -23.28 5.01
C VAL A 74 -7.95 -23.99 6.06
N HIS A 75 -7.33 -24.81 6.90
CA HIS A 75 -8.02 -25.57 7.94
C HIS A 75 -8.46 -24.69 9.11
N ALA A 76 -7.70 -23.64 9.42
CA ALA A 76 -8.09 -22.64 10.41
C ALA A 76 -9.36 -21.90 9.95
N ALA A 77 -9.48 -21.59 8.65
CA ALA A 77 -10.69 -21.02 8.07
C ALA A 77 -11.90 -21.97 8.16
N TYR A 78 -11.71 -23.27 7.90
CA TYR A 78 -12.78 -24.26 8.08
C TYR A 78 -13.22 -24.38 9.55
N LEU A 79 -12.26 -24.41 10.49
CA LEU A 79 -12.54 -24.45 11.92
C LEU A 79 -13.29 -23.18 12.37
N GLN A 80 -12.88 -22.01 11.87
CA GLN A 80 -13.53 -20.73 12.16
C GLN A 80 -14.98 -20.71 11.64
N ALA A 81 -15.20 -21.11 10.39
CA ALA A 81 -16.52 -21.13 9.78
C ALA A 81 -17.45 -22.14 10.47
N TRP A 82 -16.94 -23.32 10.82
CA TRP A 82 -17.67 -24.33 11.57
C TRP A 82 -18.01 -23.86 12.99
N ALA A 83 -17.09 -23.20 13.69
CA ALA A 83 -17.37 -22.62 15.00
C ALA A 83 -18.43 -21.51 14.91
N ALA A 84 -18.36 -20.67 13.89
CA ALA A 84 -19.29 -19.57 13.63
C ALA A 84 -20.71 -20.04 13.23
N SER A 85 -20.88 -21.25 12.70
CA SER A 85 -22.20 -21.76 12.29
C SER A 85 -23.09 -22.21 13.47
N HIS A 86 -22.60 -22.15 14.71
CA HIS A 86 -23.39 -22.51 15.88
C HIS A 86 -24.38 -21.37 16.22
N PRO A 87 -25.70 -21.65 16.25
CA PRO A 87 -26.73 -20.62 16.34
C PRO A 87 -26.83 -19.94 17.72
N GLY A 88 -26.29 -20.58 18.78
CA GLY A 88 -26.41 -20.09 20.15
C GLY A 88 -25.09 -19.58 20.74
N HIS A 89 -25.16 -18.45 21.47
CA HIS A 89 -24.04 -18.00 22.32
C HIS A 89 -23.70 -18.99 23.44
N HIS A 90 -24.59 -19.92 23.76
CA HIS A 90 -24.41 -20.94 24.80
C HIS A 90 -23.86 -22.26 24.26
N ASP A 91 -23.76 -22.43 22.94
CA ASP A 91 -23.26 -23.66 22.36
C ASP A 91 -21.79 -23.83 22.69
N THR A 92 -21.43 -25.01 23.19
CA THR A 92 -20.06 -25.36 23.54
C THR A 92 -19.45 -26.30 22.51
N VAL A 93 -18.15 -26.15 22.31
CA VAL A 93 -17.32 -27.00 21.48
C VAL A 93 -16.27 -27.64 22.36
N ASP A 94 -16.13 -28.95 22.22
CA ASP A 94 -15.08 -29.75 22.79
C ASP A 94 -13.94 -29.88 21.79
N LEU A 95 -12.76 -29.42 22.18
CA LEU A 95 -11.52 -29.52 21.42
C LEU A 95 -10.72 -30.71 21.93
N ALA A 96 -10.47 -31.69 21.07
CA ALA A 96 -9.64 -32.85 21.35
C ALA A 96 -8.43 -32.89 20.41
N VAL A 97 -7.24 -33.04 20.99
CA VAL A 97 -5.98 -33.12 20.24
C VAL A 97 -5.47 -34.55 20.22
N GLU A 98 -5.15 -35.02 19.02
CA GLU A 98 -4.50 -36.31 18.76
C GLU A 98 -3.23 -36.06 17.91
N PRO A 99 -2.29 -37.02 17.83
CA PRO A 99 -1.12 -36.86 16.97
C PRO A 99 -1.51 -36.53 15.52
N GLY A 100 -1.13 -35.34 15.06
CA GLY A 100 -1.41 -34.87 13.71
C GLY A 100 -2.82 -34.35 13.46
N LEU A 101 -3.71 -34.34 14.47
CA LEU A 101 -5.13 -33.98 14.30
C LEU A 101 -5.66 -33.12 15.45
N LEU A 102 -6.49 -32.14 15.11
CA LEU A 102 -7.36 -31.42 16.03
C LEU A 102 -8.81 -31.71 15.65
N THR A 103 -9.58 -32.22 16.60
CA THR A 103 -11.01 -32.46 16.45
C THR A 103 -11.78 -31.45 17.29
N ALA A 104 -12.74 -30.76 16.68
CA ALA A 104 -13.72 -29.94 17.36
C ALA A 104 -15.10 -30.61 17.21
N SER A 105 -15.77 -30.86 18.33
CA SER A 105 -17.08 -31.51 18.36
C SER A 105 -18.08 -30.75 19.22
N SER A 106 -19.35 -30.80 18.82
CA SER A 106 -20.49 -30.29 19.58
C SER A 106 -21.69 -31.22 19.38
N THR A 107 -22.85 -30.85 19.94
CA THR A 107 -24.11 -31.56 19.66
C THR A 107 -24.58 -31.38 18.22
N ALA A 108 -24.12 -30.33 17.52
CA ALA A 108 -24.51 -30.02 16.15
C ALA A 108 -23.66 -30.74 15.10
N GLY A 109 -22.45 -31.22 15.47
CA GLY A 109 -21.60 -31.94 14.55
C GLY A 109 -20.15 -32.03 15.00
N ARG A 110 -19.27 -32.38 14.07
CA ARG A 110 -17.83 -32.53 14.31
C ARG A 110 -17.03 -32.12 13.08
N ILE A 111 -15.92 -31.45 13.29
CA ILE A 111 -14.89 -31.20 12.30
C ILE A 111 -13.54 -31.71 12.82
N THR A 112 -12.77 -32.37 11.96
CA THR A 112 -11.41 -32.81 12.25
C THR A 112 -10.48 -32.21 11.21
N VAL A 113 -9.43 -31.54 11.67
CA VAL A 113 -8.44 -30.86 10.82
C VAL A 113 -7.03 -31.37 11.11
N PRO A 114 -6.16 -31.46 10.09
CA PRO A 114 -4.76 -31.83 10.30
C PRO A 114 -4.00 -30.73 11.05
N THR A 115 -3.09 -31.13 11.92
CA THR A 115 -2.14 -30.24 12.59
C THR A 115 -0.78 -30.29 11.92
N LEU A 116 -0.05 -29.18 12.01
CA LEU A 116 1.31 -29.06 11.52
C LEU A 116 2.31 -29.33 12.66
N ASP A 117 3.35 -30.09 12.35
CA ASP A 117 4.51 -30.24 13.20
C ASP A 117 5.47 -29.06 13.01
N GLY A 118 6.14 -28.64 14.08
CA GLY A 118 7.15 -27.59 14.02
C GLY A 118 7.12 -26.64 15.21
N ALA A 119 8.24 -25.93 15.40
CA ALA A 119 8.33 -24.87 16.39
C ALA A 119 7.60 -23.62 15.88
N HIS A 120 6.60 -23.19 16.62
CA HIS A 120 5.98 -21.89 16.41
C HIS A 120 6.78 -20.81 17.14
N VAL A 121 6.58 -19.54 16.78
CA VAL A 121 7.26 -18.41 17.44
C VAL A 121 7.07 -18.46 18.97
N PRO A 122 8.11 -18.18 19.79
CA PRO A 122 8.01 -18.12 21.26
C PRO A 122 7.30 -16.84 21.72
N TRP A 123 6.02 -16.69 21.35
CA TRP A 123 5.22 -15.48 21.49
C TRP A 123 5.13 -14.93 22.93
N ARG A 124 5.10 -15.81 23.94
CA ARG A 124 5.08 -15.38 25.35
C ARG A 124 6.33 -14.60 25.74
N GLY A 125 7.50 -15.06 25.31
CA GLY A 125 8.77 -14.40 25.57
C GLY A 125 8.87 -13.06 24.84
N LEU A 126 8.37 -12.99 23.61
CA LEU A 126 8.29 -11.73 22.85
C LEU A 126 7.38 -10.71 23.56
N LEU A 127 6.16 -11.10 23.91
CA LEU A 127 5.23 -10.22 24.65
C LEU A 127 5.83 -9.76 25.98
N ALA A 128 6.40 -10.67 26.78
CA ALA A 128 7.03 -10.32 28.05
C ALA A 128 8.18 -9.31 27.87
N THR A 129 8.98 -9.48 26.82
CA THR A 129 10.09 -8.57 26.50
C THR A 129 9.61 -7.15 26.22
N HIS A 130 8.48 -6.99 25.52
CA HIS A 130 7.97 -5.66 25.15
C HIS A 130 7.09 -5.04 26.24
N LEU A 131 6.31 -5.83 26.96
CA LEU A 131 5.51 -5.37 28.11
C LEU A 131 6.37 -4.97 29.31
N GLY A 132 7.56 -5.57 29.45
CA GLY A 132 8.49 -5.25 30.54
C GLY A 132 9.26 -3.94 30.35
N ARG A 133 9.16 -3.29 29.18
CA ARG A 133 9.84 -2.02 28.90
C ARG A 133 8.97 -0.85 29.35
N PRO A 134 9.55 0.18 29.99
CA PRO A 134 8.80 1.39 30.28
C PRO A 134 8.38 2.06 28.98
N ALA A 135 7.16 2.60 28.96
CA ALA A 135 6.70 3.45 27.87
C ALA A 135 7.39 4.82 27.99
N GLU A 136 8.10 5.24 26.96
CA GLU A 136 8.67 6.58 26.85
C GLU A 136 7.85 7.40 25.84
N PRO A 137 7.84 8.74 25.93
CA PRO A 137 7.27 9.59 24.89
C PRO A 137 7.94 9.29 23.54
N VAL A 138 7.19 8.70 22.62
CA VAL A 138 7.63 8.50 21.24
C VAL A 138 7.23 9.73 20.43
N ASP A 139 8.20 10.36 19.76
CA ASP A 139 7.93 11.54 18.93
C ASP A 139 7.04 11.20 17.74
N LEU A 140 7.51 10.27 16.90
CA LEU A 140 6.80 9.74 15.74
C LEU A 140 7.16 8.27 15.52
N THR A 141 6.19 7.51 15.01
CA THR A 141 6.38 6.13 14.56
C THR A 141 5.82 5.98 13.15
N THR A 142 6.49 5.21 12.31
CA THR A 142 6.03 4.93 10.94
C THR A 142 5.46 3.51 10.89
N LEU A 143 4.28 3.37 10.30
CA LEU A 143 3.55 2.11 10.22
C LEU A 143 3.13 1.84 8.78
N ASP A 144 3.17 0.57 8.40
CA ASP A 144 2.55 0.11 7.17
C ASP A 144 1.02 0.05 7.38
N THR A 145 0.28 0.76 6.54
CA THR A 145 -1.19 0.84 6.60
C THR A 145 -1.87 -0.49 6.27
N GLN A 146 -1.22 -1.36 5.49
CA GLN A 146 -1.72 -2.71 5.21
C GLN A 146 -1.78 -3.54 6.49
N TYR A 147 -0.79 -3.40 7.39
CA TYR A 147 -0.83 -4.05 8.70
C TYR A 147 -1.84 -3.40 9.64
N LEU A 148 -2.03 -2.08 9.54
CA LEU A 148 -3.03 -1.38 10.36
C LEU A 148 -4.46 -1.88 10.11
N ALA A 149 -4.81 -2.16 8.86
CA ALA A 149 -6.13 -2.64 8.48
C ALA A 149 -6.52 -3.98 9.16
N ARG A 150 -5.53 -4.82 9.49
CA ARG A 150 -5.75 -6.15 10.11
C ARG A 150 -6.34 -6.04 11.52
N TRP A 151 -6.00 -4.99 12.25
CA TRP A 151 -6.50 -4.79 13.61
C TRP A 151 -7.98 -4.43 13.69
N ALA A 152 -8.64 -4.15 12.56
CA ALA A 152 -10.09 -3.98 12.52
C ALA A 152 -10.86 -5.20 13.07
N GLN A 153 -10.25 -6.39 13.00
CA GLN A 153 -10.83 -7.62 13.53
C GLN A 153 -10.51 -7.87 15.01
N ALA A 154 -9.55 -7.15 15.60
CA ALA A 154 -9.14 -7.32 17.00
C ALA A 154 -10.14 -6.74 18.00
N GLY A 155 -10.99 -5.82 17.56
CA GLY A 155 -12.05 -5.21 18.37
C GLY A 155 -12.29 -3.75 18.01
N ARG A 156 -13.34 -3.16 18.59
CA ARG A 156 -13.73 -1.76 18.33
C ARG A 156 -12.75 -0.74 18.91
N HIS A 157 -12.12 -1.07 20.04
CA HIS A 157 -11.23 -0.18 20.76
C HIS A 157 -9.97 -0.96 21.16
N LEU A 158 -8.81 -0.40 20.80
CA LEU A 158 -7.51 -0.92 21.19
C LEU A 158 -6.76 0.17 21.95
N GLN A 159 -6.06 -0.24 23.00
CA GLN A 159 -5.07 0.59 23.66
C GLN A 159 -3.72 0.32 23.01
N ILE A 160 -2.93 1.36 22.81
CA ILE A 160 -1.63 1.28 22.13
C ILE A 160 -0.55 1.85 23.06
N THR A 161 0.55 1.12 23.17
CA THR A 161 1.77 1.62 23.83
C THR A 161 3.00 1.22 23.02
N GLN A 162 4.08 1.99 23.15
CA GLN A 162 5.33 1.79 22.42
C GLN A 162 6.49 2.28 23.29
N ALA A 163 7.58 1.53 23.33
CA ALA A 163 8.73 1.86 24.15
C ALA A 163 9.71 2.83 23.47
N ALA A 164 9.80 2.80 22.14
CA ALA A 164 10.67 3.63 21.31
C ALA A 164 10.18 3.60 19.85
N PRO A 165 10.54 4.56 18.98
CA PRO A 165 10.12 4.58 17.57
C PRO A 165 10.37 3.28 16.79
N GLU A 166 11.48 2.60 17.07
CA GLU A 166 11.90 1.32 16.44
C GLU A 166 11.35 0.08 17.16
N ALA A 167 10.74 0.27 18.34
CA ALA A 167 10.15 -0.82 19.10
C ALA A 167 8.75 -1.17 18.55
N PRO A 168 8.32 -2.43 18.65
CA PRO A 168 6.97 -2.82 18.26
C PRO A 168 5.92 -2.04 19.03
N LEU A 169 4.83 -1.70 18.36
CA LEU A 169 3.61 -1.23 19.00
C LEU A 169 2.97 -2.43 19.69
N VAL A 170 2.60 -2.23 20.95
CA VAL A 170 1.81 -3.19 21.71
C VAL A 170 0.35 -2.73 21.65
N LEU A 171 -0.51 -3.55 21.05
CA LEU A 171 -1.94 -3.30 20.94
C LEU A 171 -2.69 -4.22 21.88
N THR A 172 -3.56 -3.69 22.75
CA THR A 172 -4.32 -4.49 23.72
C THR A 172 -5.81 -4.20 23.65
N GLY A 173 -6.61 -5.26 23.74
CA GLY A 173 -8.07 -5.23 23.78
C GLY A 173 -8.63 -6.23 24.79
N ALA A 174 -9.97 -6.33 24.86
CA ALA A 174 -10.63 -7.28 25.74
C ALA A 174 -10.32 -8.72 25.33
N GLY A 175 -9.45 -9.40 26.10
CA GLY A 175 -9.02 -10.78 25.77
C GLY A 175 -8.09 -10.87 24.56
N PHE A 176 -7.48 -9.77 24.14
CA PHE A 176 -6.62 -9.70 22.96
C PHE A 176 -5.34 -8.92 23.24
N ILE A 177 -4.22 -9.38 22.68
CA ILE A 177 -2.97 -8.64 22.64
C ILE A 177 -2.23 -8.90 21.33
N GLY A 178 -1.60 -7.87 20.79
CA GLY A 178 -0.77 -8.00 19.59
C GLY A 178 0.46 -7.11 19.60
N LEU A 179 1.36 -7.40 18.67
CA LEU A 179 2.53 -6.62 18.34
C LEU A 179 2.48 -6.22 16.87
N GLN A 180 2.83 -4.98 16.54
CA GLN A 180 3.13 -4.54 15.17
C GLN A 180 4.53 -3.94 15.11
N MET A 181 5.37 -4.47 14.22
CA MET A 181 6.66 -3.88 13.93
C MET A 181 6.48 -2.53 13.21
N PRO A 182 7.19 -1.47 13.63
CA PRO A 182 7.28 -0.25 12.84
C PRO A 182 8.08 -0.49 11.56
N VAL A 183 7.86 0.35 10.56
CA VAL A 183 8.70 0.39 9.37
C VAL A 183 9.95 1.19 9.71
N ARG A 184 11.13 0.60 9.46
CA ARG A 184 12.39 1.32 9.63
C ARG A 184 12.45 2.45 8.61
N ARG A 185 12.77 3.65 9.10
CA ARG A 185 13.00 4.81 8.23
C ARG A 185 14.32 4.59 7.49
N VAL A 186 14.23 4.13 6.24
CA VAL A 186 15.41 3.97 5.36
C VAL A 186 15.89 5.34 4.84
N LEU A 187 15.05 6.38 4.92
CA LEU A 187 15.32 7.70 4.36
C LEU A 187 15.70 8.73 5.44
N GLN A 188 16.75 9.52 5.17
CA GLN A 188 17.44 10.40 6.12
C GLN A 188 16.67 11.67 6.56
N ASN A 189 15.42 11.89 6.12
CA ASN A 189 14.70 13.15 6.32
C ASN A 189 13.29 12.96 6.89
N THR A 190 13.12 12.15 7.94
CA THR A 190 11.78 12.10 8.54
C THR A 190 11.56 13.29 9.46
N PRO A 191 10.51 14.12 9.22
CA PRO A 191 10.26 15.29 10.05
C PRO A 191 9.98 14.87 11.48
N SER A 192 10.36 15.71 12.43
CA SER A 192 9.96 15.67 13.83
C SER A 192 8.49 16.09 13.98
N ARG A 193 7.88 15.77 15.13
CA ARG A 193 6.52 16.25 15.42
C ARG A 193 6.41 17.78 15.38
N ALA A 194 7.47 18.47 15.77
CA ALA A 194 7.53 19.93 15.74
C ALA A 194 7.53 20.47 14.31
N GLU A 195 8.30 19.84 13.41
CA GLU A 195 8.32 20.19 11.99
C GLU A 195 6.97 19.91 11.31
N LEU A 196 6.35 18.75 11.59
CA LEU A 196 4.99 18.47 11.12
C LEU A 196 3.97 19.50 11.65
N ALA A 197 4.06 19.85 12.93
CA ALA A 197 3.16 20.86 13.50
C ALA A 197 3.35 22.24 12.86
N ALA A 198 4.59 22.62 12.53
CA ALA A 198 4.88 23.88 11.86
C ALA A 198 4.38 23.88 10.40
N ASP A 199 4.58 22.78 9.69
CA ASP A 199 4.11 22.55 8.32
C ASP A 199 2.58 22.67 8.22
N TRP A 200 1.86 21.92 9.07
CA TRP A 200 0.38 21.94 9.09
C TRP A 200 -0.21 23.23 9.68
N ALA A 201 0.57 24.02 10.42
CA ALA A 201 0.16 25.32 10.92
C ALA A 201 0.45 26.47 9.95
N ALA A 202 1.26 26.23 8.91
CA ALA A 202 1.44 27.21 7.86
C ALA A 202 0.08 27.44 7.17
N PRO A 203 -0.31 28.70 6.91
CA PRO A 203 -1.45 28.96 6.04
C PRO A 203 -1.19 28.21 4.73
N THR A 204 -2.20 27.49 4.21
CA THR A 204 -2.19 26.80 2.91
C THR A 204 -2.06 27.75 1.71
N GLY A 205 -1.33 28.86 1.87
CA GLY A 205 -1.01 29.85 0.85
C GLY A 205 0.48 30.09 0.80
N HIS A 206 1.22 29.10 0.28
CA HIS A 206 2.50 29.35 -0.37
C HIS A 206 2.44 28.78 -1.80
N SER A 207 1.48 29.26 -2.58
CA SER A 207 1.66 29.36 -4.04
C SER A 207 2.69 30.46 -4.27
N THR A 208 3.97 30.08 -4.22
CA THR A 208 5.07 30.92 -4.69
C THR A 208 6.08 30.06 -5.46
N ALA A 209 5.58 29.39 -6.48
CA ALA A 209 6.20 29.26 -7.79
C ALA A 209 5.02 29.16 -8.77
N ASP A 210 5.21 29.39 -10.07
CA ASP A 210 4.20 29.11 -11.08
C ASP A 210 3.85 27.60 -11.04
N ASP A 211 2.99 27.18 -10.10
CA ASP A 211 2.42 25.84 -10.07
C ASP A 211 1.57 25.74 -11.31
N VAL A 212 2.13 25.05 -12.30
CA VAL A 212 1.36 24.50 -13.40
C VAL A 212 0.41 23.51 -12.72
N ASP A 213 -0.81 23.98 -12.48
CA ASP A 213 -1.90 23.17 -11.92
C ASP A 213 -2.04 21.94 -12.81
N LEU A 214 -1.53 20.80 -12.33
CA LEU A 214 -1.61 19.56 -13.08
C LEU A 214 -3.09 19.20 -13.14
N PRO A 215 -3.64 18.86 -14.31
CA PRO A 215 -5.05 18.51 -14.42
C PRO A 215 -5.30 17.23 -13.62
N MET A 216 -5.90 17.38 -12.43
CA MET A 216 -6.27 16.27 -11.56
C MET A 216 -7.68 15.76 -11.90
N PRO A 217 -7.90 14.44 -11.93
CA PRO A 217 -9.24 13.89 -12.05
C PRO A 217 -10.07 14.25 -10.81
N ALA A 218 -11.35 14.57 -11.01
CA ALA A 218 -12.26 14.92 -9.91
C ALA A 218 -12.52 13.72 -8.96
N ASP A 219 -12.69 14.02 -7.67
CA ASP A 219 -12.96 13.04 -6.62
C ASP A 219 -14.23 12.21 -6.89
N GLY A 220 -14.05 10.89 -7.01
CA GLY A 220 -15.11 9.92 -7.23
C GLY A 220 -15.55 9.86 -8.71
N ASP A 221 -15.33 8.69 -9.32
CA ASP A 221 -15.52 8.42 -10.77
C ASP A 221 -14.31 8.84 -11.65
N ALA A 222 -13.11 8.46 -11.20
CA ALA A 222 -11.83 8.80 -11.84
C ALA A 222 -11.73 8.21 -13.26
N ALA A 223 -12.24 7.00 -13.51
CA ALA A 223 -12.09 6.39 -14.82
C ALA A 223 -12.89 7.10 -15.93
N PRO A 224 -14.18 7.46 -15.78
CA PRO A 224 -14.88 8.28 -16.77
C PRO A 224 -14.24 9.65 -17.02
N ALA A 225 -13.84 10.37 -15.96
CA ALA A 225 -13.19 11.68 -16.08
C ALA A 225 -11.86 11.59 -16.84
N MET A 226 -11.00 10.65 -16.45
CA MET A 226 -9.72 10.42 -17.13
C MET A 226 -9.90 9.95 -18.58
N THR A 227 -10.93 9.16 -18.86
CA THR A 227 -11.29 8.75 -20.23
C THR A 227 -11.62 9.96 -21.11
N GLU A 228 -12.41 10.90 -20.57
CA GLU A 228 -12.79 12.13 -21.27
C GLU A 228 -11.57 13.02 -21.53
N ASP A 229 -10.71 13.20 -20.53
CA ASP A 229 -9.54 14.07 -20.64
C ASP A 229 -8.47 13.50 -21.58
N LEU A 230 -8.25 12.18 -21.57
CA LEU A 230 -7.39 11.52 -22.57
C LEU A 230 -7.91 11.74 -23.99
N LEU A 231 -9.22 11.67 -24.21
CA LEU A 231 -9.83 11.96 -25.51
C LEU A 231 -9.67 13.44 -25.90
N LYS A 232 -9.87 14.38 -24.97
CA LYS A 232 -9.61 15.81 -25.20
C LYS A 232 -8.15 16.03 -25.60
N HIS A 233 -7.19 15.41 -24.91
CA HIS A 233 -5.77 15.53 -25.22
C HIS A 233 -5.40 14.94 -26.58
N VAL A 234 -6.01 13.83 -27.00
CA VAL A 234 -5.83 13.31 -28.37
C VAL A 234 -6.31 14.33 -29.39
N LEU A 235 -7.51 14.90 -29.21
CA LEU A 235 -8.09 15.87 -30.14
C LEU A 235 -7.29 17.17 -30.18
N MET A 236 -6.94 17.73 -29.02
CA MET A 236 -6.12 18.95 -28.92
C MET A 236 -4.72 18.72 -29.51
N SER A 237 -4.04 17.63 -29.16
CA SER A 237 -2.70 17.35 -29.70
C SER A 237 -2.73 17.14 -31.22
N THR A 238 -3.80 16.58 -31.77
CA THR A 238 -3.96 16.41 -33.22
C THR A 238 -4.22 17.75 -33.90
N GLN A 239 -5.05 18.61 -33.31
CA GLN A 239 -5.32 19.96 -33.80
C GLN A 239 -4.05 20.82 -33.80
N GLU A 240 -3.33 20.85 -32.68
CA GLU A 240 -2.04 21.55 -32.54
C GLU A 240 -1.00 21.01 -33.52
N LEU A 241 -1.01 19.70 -33.82
CA LEU A 241 -0.14 19.14 -34.85
C LEU A 241 -0.41 19.79 -36.21
N TYR A 242 -1.68 19.99 -36.59
CA TYR A 242 -2.02 20.66 -37.85
C TYR A 242 -1.65 22.14 -37.87
N ASP A 243 -1.78 22.82 -36.73
CA ASP A 243 -1.48 24.25 -36.61
C ASP A 243 0.05 24.51 -36.59
N VAL A 244 0.85 23.59 -36.03
CA VAL A 244 2.33 23.66 -36.00
C VAL A 244 2.97 23.18 -37.32
N VAL A 245 2.25 22.46 -38.19
CA VAL A 245 2.73 21.96 -39.51
C VAL A 245 3.10 23.10 -40.50
N GLY A 246 2.96 24.38 -40.09
CA GLY A 246 3.64 25.53 -40.70
C GLY A 246 5.17 25.55 -40.60
N GLY A 247 5.80 24.66 -39.83
CA GLY A 247 7.17 24.21 -40.09
C GLY A 247 8.33 24.87 -39.33
N GLU A 248 8.08 25.71 -38.32
CA GLU A 248 9.19 26.39 -37.60
C GLU A 248 9.56 25.73 -36.25
N ASP A 249 8.66 24.97 -35.61
CA ASP A 249 8.93 24.31 -34.33
C ASP A 249 8.76 22.78 -34.37
N HIS A 250 9.80 22.11 -34.83
CA HIS A 250 9.90 20.65 -34.83
C HIS A 250 9.83 20.04 -33.43
N ALA A 251 10.23 20.77 -32.38
CA ALA A 251 10.17 20.26 -31.01
C ALA A 251 8.73 20.25 -30.50
N ALA A 252 7.97 21.32 -30.76
CA ALA A 252 6.54 21.37 -30.47
C ALA A 252 5.77 20.29 -31.26
N THR A 253 6.05 20.11 -32.55
CA THR A 253 5.42 19.05 -33.37
C THR A 253 5.65 17.67 -32.77
N ALA A 254 6.90 17.37 -32.39
CA ALA A 254 7.24 16.07 -31.80
C ALA A 254 6.61 15.87 -30.42
N ALA A 255 6.49 16.94 -29.62
CA ALA A 255 5.83 16.90 -28.32
C ALA A 255 4.34 16.59 -28.46
N HIS A 256 3.61 17.32 -29.30
CA HIS A 256 2.18 17.07 -29.56
C HIS A 256 1.93 15.68 -30.16
N ALA A 257 2.75 15.23 -31.12
CA ALA A 257 2.64 13.88 -31.68
C ALA A 257 2.78 12.79 -30.62
N ARG A 258 3.76 12.92 -29.71
CA ARG A 258 3.97 11.97 -28.61
C ARG A 258 2.86 12.02 -27.59
N ALA A 259 2.46 13.22 -27.15
CA ALA A 259 1.39 13.42 -26.18
C ALA A 259 0.08 12.79 -26.68
N GLY A 260 -0.33 13.09 -27.93
CA GLY A 260 -1.53 12.50 -28.53
C GLY A 260 -1.46 10.99 -28.68
N SER A 261 -0.30 10.44 -29.11
CA SER A 261 -0.13 8.99 -29.28
C SER A 261 -0.20 8.24 -27.93
N HIS A 262 0.43 8.80 -26.89
CA HIS A 262 0.40 8.23 -25.54
C HIS A 262 -1.00 8.35 -24.93
N ALA A 263 -1.68 9.49 -25.07
CA ALA A 263 -3.04 9.67 -24.60
C ALA A 263 -4.02 8.67 -25.25
N TRP A 264 -3.89 8.42 -26.56
CA TRP A 264 -4.68 7.41 -27.26
C TRP A 264 -4.43 6.00 -26.74
N THR A 265 -3.15 5.67 -26.52
CA THR A 265 -2.77 4.34 -26.00
C THR A 265 -3.31 4.12 -24.60
N ALA A 266 -3.14 5.11 -23.71
CA ALA A 266 -3.66 5.09 -22.34
C ALA A 266 -5.19 4.95 -22.33
N TYR A 267 -5.91 5.68 -23.19
CA TYR A 267 -7.36 5.56 -23.32
C TYR A 267 -7.78 4.13 -23.71
N ARG A 268 -7.13 3.53 -24.71
CA ARG A 268 -7.45 2.16 -25.16
C ARG A 268 -7.13 1.12 -24.09
N LEU A 269 -6.02 1.28 -23.37
CA LEU A 269 -5.68 0.40 -22.26
C LEU A 269 -6.70 0.51 -21.13
N LEU A 270 -7.09 1.74 -20.75
CA LEU A 270 -8.08 1.97 -19.72
C LEU A 270 -9.43 1.36 -20.08
N GLN A 271 -9.87 1.46 -21.34
CA GLN A 271 -11.10 0.78 -21.80
C GLN A 271 -11.03 -0.74 -21.61
N VAL A 272 -9.89 -1.36 -21.91
CA VAL A 272 -9.70 -2.80 -21.74
C VAL A 272 -9.70 -3.17 -20.25
N LEU A 273 -8.98 -2.43 -19.41
CA LEU A 273 -8.89 -2.68 -17.97
C LEU A 273 -10.26 -2.56 -17.28
N ARG A 274 -11.05 -1.54 -17.64
CA ARG A 274 -12.42 -1.37 -17.12
C ARG A 274 -13.35 -2.53 -17.46
N VAL A 275 -13.15 -3.21 -18.59
CA VAL A 275 -13.95 -4.39 -18.98
C VAL A 275 -13.50 -5.64 -18.21
N ILE A 276 -12.20 -5.78 -17.96
CA ILE A 276 -11.63 -6.96 -17.30
C ILE A 276 -11.88 -6.93 -15.79
N ASP A 277 -11.53 -5.84 -15.13
CA ASP A 277 -11.69 -5.66 -13.68
C ASP A 277 -11.92 -4.18 -13.33
N PRO A 278 -13.20 -3.75 -13.28
CA PRO A 278 -13.55 -2.37 -12.99
C PRO A 278 -13.04 -1.91 -11.62
N ARG A 279 -13.09 -2.78 -10.60
CA ARG A 279 -12.78 -2.39 -9.22
C ARG A 279 -11.28 -2.15 -9.04
N THR A 280 -10.46 -3.06 -9.55
CA THR A 280 -9.00 -2.90 -9.50
C THR A 280 -8.56 -1.71 -10.34
N THR A 281 -9.24 -1.44 -11.46
CA THR A 281 -8.97 -0.26 -12.29
C THR A 281 -9.23 1.05 -11.52
N GLU A 282 -10.38 1.19 -10.84
CA GLU A 282 -10.66 2.40 -10.05
C GLU A 282 -9.66 2.59 -8.91
N LEU A 283 -9.25 1.51 -8.23
CA LEU A 283 -8.24 1.59 -7.17
C LEU A 283 -6.88 2.04 -7.72
N ALA A 284 -6.42 1.45 -8.82
CA ALA A 284 -5.16 1.83 -9.45
C ALA A 284 -5.18 3.29 -9.95
N LEU A 285 -6.31 3.77 -10.45
CA LEU A 285 -6.45 5.17 -10.86
C LEU A 285 -6.45 6.13 -9.67
N ALA A 286 -7.08 5.76 -8.55
CA ALA A 286 -7.03 6.55 -7.33
C ALA A 286 -5.60 6.63 -6.77
N ASP A 287 -4.86 5.52 -6.80
CA ASP A 287 -3.45 5.49 -6.39
C ASP A 287 -2.61 6.42 -7.29
N ILE A 288 -2.72 6.32 -8.62
CA ILE A 288 -2.00 7.19 -9.56
C ILE A 288 -2.38 8.66 -9.35
N ALA A 289 -3.65 8.98 -9.10
CA ALA A 289 -4.07 10.34 -8.80
C ALA A 289 -3.38 10.87 -7.54
N SER A 290 -3.35 10.08 -6.47
CA SER A 290 -2.61 10.42 -5.24
C SER A 290 -1.12 10.66 -5.53
N GLU A 291 -0.49 9.85 -6.38
CA GLU A 291 0.93 10.03 -6.74
C GLU A 291 1.21 11.33 -7.50
N LEU A 292 0.27 11.77 -8.34
CA LEU A 292 0.36 13.04 -9.06
C LEU A 292 0.14 14.23 -8.11
N GLU A 293 -0.79 14.09 -7.16
CA GLU A 293 -1.07 15.07 -6.10
C GLU A 293 0.14 15.28 -5.18
N ASP A 294 0.85 14.21 -4.85
CA ASP A 294 2.07 14.27 -4.03
C ASP A 294 3.21 15.04 -4.70
N GLY A 295 3.17 15.25 -6.02
CA GLY A 295 4.21 15.94 -6.79
C GLY A 295 5.51 15.14 -6.99
N ASP A 296 5.63 13.99 -6.34
CA ASP A 296 6.84 13.14 -6.32
C ASP A 296 6.91 12.17 -7.52
N PHE A 297 6.01 12.29 -8.50
CA PHE A 297 5.94 11.36 -9.65
C PHE A 297 7.26 11.25 -10.43
N ALA A 298 8.08 12.32 -10.45
CA ALA A 298 9.38 12.30 -11.11
C ALA A 298 10.42 11.45 -10.35
N GLU A 299 10.40 11.49 -9.01
CA GLU A 299 11.27 10.65 -8.16
C GLU A 299 10.84 9.20 -8.24
N ARG A 300 9.53 8.92 -8.15
CA ARG A 300 8.99 7.57 -8.32
C ARG A 300 9.33 6.95 -9.68
N ALA A 301 9.20 7.73 -10.76
CA ALA A 301 9.58 7.28 -12.09
C ALA A 301 11.08 6.95 -12.21
N PHE A 302 11.92 7.66 -11.45
CA PHE A 302 13.36 7.37 -11.38
C PHE A 302 13.61 6.04 -10.66
N ASP A 303 13.01 5.85 -9.48
CA ASP A 303 13.15 4.63 -8.68
C ASP A 303 12.60 3.39 -9.39
N ASP A 304 11.45 3.52 -10.07
CA ASP A 304 10.86 2.43 -10.86
C ASP A 304 11.76 2.05 -12.03
N ALA A 305 12.39 3.03 -12.69
CA ALA A 305 13.33 2.77 -13.75
C ALA A 305 14.55 1.99 -13.24
N GLU A 306 15.11 2.35 -12.07
CA GLU A 306 16.21 1.59 -11.45
C GLU A 306 15.79 0.17 -11.06
N THR A 307 14.59 0.03 -10.50
CA THR A 307 14.02 -1.27 -10.10
C THR A 307 13.85 -2.20 -11.31
N LEU A 308 13.50 -1.66 -12.47
CA LEU A 308 13.42 -2.38 -13.74
C LEU A 308 14.78 -2.61 -14.41
N GLY A 309 15.88 -2.21 -13.76
CA GLY A 309 17.25 -2.40 -14.25
C GLY A 309 17.68 -1.40 -15.32
N HIS A 310 16.97 -0.27 -15.44
CA HIS A 310 17.38 0.83 -16.31
C HIS A 310 18.39 1.77 -15.60
N GLN A 311 18.94 2.72 -16.37
CA GLN A 311 19.89 3.72 -15.88
C GLN A 311 19.31 5.13 -16.10
N PRO A 312 18.35 5.56 -15.26
CA PRO A 312 17.61 6.81 -15.48
C PRO A 312 18.52 8.05 -15.50
N GLN A 313 19.58 8.09 -14.68
CA GLN A 313 20.56 9.18 -14.71
C GLN A 313 21.21 9.33 -16.10
N ALA A 314 21.55 8.22 -16.76
CA ALA A 314 22.16 8.26 -18.09
C ALA A 314 21.19 8.82 -19.15
N TRP A 315 19.88 8.62 -19.00
CA TRP A 315 18.88 9.21 -19.88
C TRP A 315 18.80 10.73 -19.69
N ILE A 316 18.82 11.20 -18.45
CA ILE A 316 18.80 12.61 -18.09
C ILE A 316 20.06 13.30 -18.64
N ASP A 317 21.24 12.73 -18.39
CA ASP A 317 22.52 13.28 -18.84
C ASP A 317 22.58 13.37 -20.37
N SER A 318 22.10 12.34 -21.07
CA SER A 318 22.00 12.31 -22.53
C SER A 318 21.05 13.40 -23.05
N TYR A 319 19.90 13.59 -22.40
CA TYR A 319 18.95 14.63 -22.75
C TYR A 319 19.52 16.04 -22.55
N ILE A 320 20.15 16.30 -21.40
CA ILE A 320 20.78 17.60 -21.09
C ILE A 320 21.89 17.91 -22.10
N THR A 321 22.74 16.93 -22.40
CA THR A 321 23.82 17.07 -23.38
C THR A 321 23.27 17.39 -24.77
N ALA A 322 22.26 16.64 -25.23
CA ALA A 322 21.63 16.88 -26.52
C ALA A 322 20.95 18.25 -26.59
N ARG A 323 20.33 18.71 -25.50
CA ARG A 323 19.71 20.03 -25.41
C ARG A 323 20.74 21.15 -25.49
N ALA A 324 21.86 21.03 -24.78
CA ALA A 324 22.96 21.98 -24.83
C ALA A 324 23.56 22.10 -26.24
N ALA A 325 23.81 20.97 -26.90
CA ALA A 325 24.34 20.94 -28.26
C ALA A 325 23.40 21.63 -29.28
N ARG A 326 22.08 21.45 -29.15
CA ARG A 326 21.10 22.13 -30.02
C ARG A 326 21.07 23.64 -29.77
N ALA A 327 21.20 24.08 -28.52
CA ALA A 327 21.25 25.49 -28.17
C ALA A 327 22.49 26.18 -28.76
N GLU A 328 23.64 25.52 -28.73
CA GLU A 328 24.89 25.98 -29.35
C GLU A 328 24.75 26.08 -30.88
N GLN A 329 24.22 25.05 -31.54
CA GLN A 329 23.96 25.07 -32.98
C GLN A 329 22.99 26.18 -33.40
N ALA A 330 21.92 26.41 -32.62
CA ALA A 330 20.98 27.49 -32.88
C ALA A 330 21.60 28.89 -32.67
N HIS A 331 22.51 29.02 -31.70
CA HIS A 331 23.25 30.26 -31.46
C HIS A 331 24.24 30.56 -32.60
N ASP A 332 24.98 29.55 -33.08
CA ASP A 332 25.91 29.70 -34.19
C ASP A 332 25.20 30.01 -35.52
N ALA A 333 24.07 29.34 -35.80
CA ALA A 333 23.24 29.63 -36.98
C ALA A 333 22.71 31.08 -36.99
N ARG A 334 22.37 31.65 -35.83
CA ARG A 334 21.96 33.06 -35.71
C ARG A 334 23.12 34.04 -35.94
N ARG A 335 24.35 33.63 -35.61
CA ARG A 335 25.56 34.44 -35.76
C ARG A 335 26.05 34.50 -37.20
N ASP A 336 25.82 33.44 -37.97
CA ASP A 336 26.17 33.34 -39.40
C ASP A 336 25.09 33.88 -40.34
N THR A 337 23.94 34.34 -39.83
CA THR A 337 22.92 35.00 -40.63
C THR A 337 23.31 36.47 -40.89
N PRO A 338 23.67 36.86 -42.12
CA PRO A 338 24.09 38.24 -42.41
C PRO A 338 22.96 39.22 -42.12
N ALA A 339 23.29 40.34 -41.47
CA ALA A 339 22.33 41.38 -41.13
C ALA A 339 21.56 41.81 -42.40
N PRO A 340 20.23 41.98 -42.34
CA PRO A 340 19.44 42.41 -43.49
C PRO A 340 19.98 43.75 -43.97
N ASP A 341 20.44 43.77 -45.22
CA ASP A 341 21.02 44.95 -45.85
C ASP A 341 19.89 45.98 -46.04
N HIS A 342 19.82 46.95 -45.13
CA HIS A 342 18.79 47.99 -45.13
C HIS A 342 18.99 49.06 -46.24
N THR A 343 19.85 48.82 -47.23
CA THR A 343 19.97 49.65 -48.43
C THR A 343 18.95 49.27 -49.50
N ALA A 344 17.67 49.54 -49.24
CA ALA A 344 16.64 49.61 -50.28
C ALA A 344 15.96 50.99 -50.23
N THR A 345 16.63 51.94 -50.89
CA THR A 345 16.05 53.05 -51.67
C THR A 345 14.62 53.50 -51.35
N HIS A 346 14.51 54.66 -50.71
CA HIS A 346 13.33 55.53 -50.83
C HIS A 346 13.06 55.84 -52.31
N PRO A 347 11.86 55.56 -52.85
CA PRO A 347 11.47 56.09 -54.15
C PRO A 347 11.15 57.58 -54.00
N THR A 348 11.95 58.40 -54.69
CA THR A 348 11.73 59.82 -54.89
C THR A 348 10.40 60.02 -55.61
N ALA A 349 9.45 60.68 -54.96
CA ALA A 349 8.27 61.22 -55.63
C ALA A 349 8.72 62.41 -56.49
N GLN A 350 8.54 62.32 -57.81
CA GLN A 350 8.72 63.44 -58.73
C GLN A 350 7.45 63.59 -59.59
N GLU A 351 6.99 64.84 -59.64
CA GLU A 351 5.77 65.37 -60.24
C GLU A 351 5.66 65.11 -61.76
N ALA A 352 4.44 64.85 -62.22
CA ALA A 352 3.81 65.44 -63.42
C ALA A 352 2.33 65.02 -63.50
#